data_AF-G1CGR5-F1
#
_entry.id   AF-G1CGR5-F1
#
_cell.length_a   1.000
_cell.length_b   1.000
_cell.length_c   1.000
_cell.angle_alpha   90.00
_cell.angle_beta   90.00
_cell.angle_gamma   90.00
#
_symmetry.space_group_name_H-M   'P 1'
#
loop_
_entity.id
_entity.type
_entity.pdbx_description
1 polymer ?
#
loop_
_entity_poly.entity_id
_entity_poly.type
_entity_poly.pdbx_seq_one_letter_code
_entity_poly.pdbx_strand_id
1 'polypeptide(L)'
;MVDSTRNRSAERLIDILVELQNYGVVSRYNLMKKYNITERTAYRDLNMLSPFIEACGDGKYRLISARAGNQSKESLHKSLARLLDTDAIFPER
;
A
#
# COMPACT_ATOMS: atom_id res chain seq x y z
N MET A 1 18.90 7.24 -16.12
CA MET A 1 18.17 5.97 -15.90
C MET A 1 17.59 5.88 -14.47
N VAL A 2 17.04 6.97 -13.93
CA VAL A 2 16.49 7.00 -12.56
C VAL A 2 14.95 6.92 -12.57
N ASP A 3 14.32 7.34 -13.67
CA ASP A 3 12.86 7.37 -13.82
C ASP A 3 12.23 5.97 -14.00
N SER A 4 12.94 5.05 -14.67
CA SER A 4 12.42 3.69 -14.94
C SER A 4 12.23 2.86 -13.67
N THR A 5 13.09 3.04 -12.67
CA THR A 5 13.07 2.25 -11.43
C THR A 5 12.04 2.79 -10.44
N ARG A 6 11.87 4.13 -10.40
CA ARG A 6 10.81 4.79 -9.62
C ARG A 6 9.41 4.46 -10.15
N ASN A 7 9.26 4.41 -11.48
CA ASN A 7 8.00 4.04 -12.10
C ASN A 7 7.56 2.62 -11.68
N ARG A 8 8.50 1.66 -11.68
CA ARG A 8 8.23 0.27 -11.25
C ARG A 8 7.83 0.12 -9.78
N SER A 9 8.29 1.00 -8.87
CA SER A 9 7.85 0.94 -7.47
C SER A 9 6.44 1.49 -7.29
N ALA A 10 6.11 2.61 -7.95
CA ALA A 10 4.77 3.18 -7.87
C ALA A 10 3.72 2.24 -8.47
N GLU A 11 3.99 1.71 -9.67
CA GLU A 11 3.15 0.69 -10.33
C GLU A 11 2.90 -0.50 -9.40
N ARG A 12 3.94 -1.02 -8.75
CA ARG A 12 3.81 -2.14 -7.82
C ARG A 12 2.98 -1.80 -6.58
N LEU A 13 3.11 -0.60 -6.02
CA LEU A 13 2.29 -0.18 -4.88
C LEU A 13 0.80 -0.10 -5.25
N ILE A 14 0.49 0.46 -6.43
CA ILE A 14 -0.87 0.52 -6.95
C ILE A 14 -1.43 -0.88 -7.21
N ASP A 15 -0.66 -1.75 -7.87
CA ASP A 15 -1.08 -3.13 -8.10
C ASP A 15 -1.39 -3.87 -6.79
N ILE A 16 -0.58 -3.69 -5.74
CA ILE A 16 -0.82 -4.30 -4.43
C ILE A 16 -2.15 -3.81 -3.84
N LEU A 17 -2.43 -2.51 -3.94
CA LEU A 17 -3.71 -1.95 -3.49
C LEU A 17 -4.90 -2.50 -4.29
N VAL A 18 -4.75 -2.67 -5.60
CA VAL A 18 -5.78 -3.28 -6.46
C VAL A 18 -6.01 -4.75 -6.10
N GLU A 19 -4.95 -5.53 -5.89
CA GLU A 19 -5.08 -6.93 -5.42
C GLU A 19 -5.78 -7.01 -4.06
N LEU A 20 -5.40 -6.15 -3.13
CA LEU A 20 -6.02 -6.05 -1.81
C LEU A 20 -7.51 -5.75 -1.91
N GLN A 21 -7.93 -4.85 -2.81
CA GLN A 21 -9.33 -4.50 -3.02
C GLN A 21 -10.12 -5.66 -3.67
N ASN A 22 -9.52 -6.37 -4.63
CA ASN A 22 -10.20 -7.41 -5.38
C ASN A 22 -10.28 -8.75 -4.61
N TYR A 23 -9.22 -9.10 -3.89
CA TYR A 23 -9.05 -10.41 -3.25
C TYR A 23 -9.08 -10.35 -1.72
N GLY A 24 -9.04 -9.16 -1.13
CA GLY A 24 -9.09 -8.94 0.32
C GLY A 24 -7.78 -9.25 1.06
N VAL A 25 -6.87 -10.02 0.48
CA VAL A 25 -5.61 -10.43 1.10
C VAL A 25 -4.48 -10.55 0.08
N VAL A 26 -3.27 -10.16 0.47
CA VAL A 26 -2.04 -10.38 -0.29
C VAL A 26 -0.99 -11.08 0.57
N SER A 27 -0.09 -11.83 -0.05
CA SER A 27 1.01 -12.54 0.62
C SER A 27 2.36 -11.98 0.21
N ARG A 28 3.22 -11.65 1.17
CA ARG A 28 4.60 -11.18 0.92
C ARG A 28 5.36 -12.17 0.02
N TYR A 29 5.21 -13.46 0.26
CA TYR A 29 5.87 -14.50 -0.53
C TYR A 29 5.41 -14.52 -1.98
N ASN A 30 4.12 -14.26 -2.23
CA ASN A 30 3.57 -14.17 -3.58
C ASN A 30 4.03 -12.90 -4.27
N LEU A 31 4.09 -11.77 -3.57
CA LEU A 31 4.63 -10.51 -4.11
C LEU A 31 6.10 -10.66 -4.52
N MET A 32 6.92 -11.31 -3.70
CA MET A 32 8.33 -11.58 -4.03
C MET A 32 8.46 -12.38 -5.33
N LYS A 33 7.66 -13.44 -5.49
CA LYS A 33 7.65 -14.26 -6.70
C LYS A 33 7.11 -13.49 -7.91
N LYS A 34 5.96 -12.82 -7.77
CA LYS A 34 5.27 -12.11 -8.85
C LYS A 34 6.13 -11.01 -9.45
N TYR A 35 6.78 -10.21 -8.60
CA TYR A 35 7.57 -9.06 -9.03
C TYR A 35 9.07 -9.33 -9.14
N ASN A 36 9.50 -10.57 -8.86
CA ASN A 36 10.92 -10.96 -8.77
C ASN A 36 11.74 -9.99 -7.88
N ILE A 37 11.24 -9.75 -6.67
CA ILE A 37 11.85 -8.83 -5.71
C ILE A 37 12.32 -9.56 -4.45
N THR A 38 13.30 -8.97 -3.77
CA THR A 38 13.78 -9.47 -2.48
C THR A 38 12.73 -9.25 -1.39
N GLU A 39 12.85 -10.04 -0.32
CA GLU A 39 12.00 -9.88 0.87
C GLU A 39 12.08 -8.47 1.47
N ARG A 40 13.29 -7.89 1.50
CA ARG A 40 13.50 -6.50 1.93
C ARG A 40 12.68 -5.50 1.10
N THR A 41 12.60 -5.69 -0.21
CA THR A 41 11.83 -4.82 -1.10
C THR A 41 10.34 -4.97 -0.85
N ALA A 42 9.86 -6.22 -0.70
CA ALA A 42 8.47 -6.49 -0.38
C ALA A 42 8.06 -5.86 0.96
N TYR A 43 8.89 -5.97 2.01
CA TYR A 43 8.64 -5.29 3.29
C TYR A 43 8.62 -3.77 3.16
N ARG A 44 9.53 -3.18 2.38
CA ARG A 44 9.53 -1.73 2.16
C ARG A 44 8.21 -1.28 1.53
N ASP A 45 7.76 -1.98 0.50
CA ASP A 45 6.52 -1.62 -0.19
C ASP A 45 5.30 -1.81 0.73
N LEU A 46 5.24 -2.91 1.49
CA LEU A 46 4.18 -3.14 2.49
C LEU A 46 4.22 -2.09 3.62
N ASN A 47 5.41 -1.66 4.06
CA ASN A 47 5.55 -0.61 5.07
C ASN A 47 5.06 0.75 4.57
N MET A 48 5.25 1.07 3.28
CA MET A 48 4.67 2.28 2.68
C MET A 48 3.14 2.25 2.70
N LEU A 49 2.55 1.05 2.61
CA LEU A 49 1.10 0.85 2.66
C LEU A 49 0.55 0.62 4.09
N SER A 50 1.40 0.64 5.12
CA SER A 50 0.99 0.37 6.51
C SER A 50 -0.18 1.22 7.06
N PRO A 51 -0.45 2.46 6.60
CA PRO A 51 -1.65 3.18 7.01
C PRO A 51 -2.97 2.56 6.50
N PHE A 52 -2.89 1.71 5.48
CA PHE A 52 -4.04 1.11 4.79
C PHE A 52 -4.20 -0.38 5.06
N ILE A 53 -3.13 -1.04 5.51
CA ILE A 53 -3.08 -2.50 5.62
C ILE A 53 -2.69 -2.94 7.02
N GLU A 54 -3.18 -4.10 7.41
CA GLU A 54 -2.78 -4.79 8.63
C GLU A 54 -2.28 -6.20 8.33
N ALA A 55 -1.34 -6.68 9.16
CA ALA A 55 -0.81 -8.03 9.05
C ALA A 55 -1.80 -9.05 9.66
N CYS A 56 -2.10 -10.10 8.91
CA CYS A 56 -2.97 -11.21 9.33
C CYS A 56 -2.20 -12.39 9.94
N GLY A 57 -0.88 -12.32 9.97
CA GLY A 57 0.01 -13.46 10.23
C GLY A 57 0.42 -14.19 8.94
N ASP A 58 1.41 -15.08 9.04
CA ASP A 58 1.90 -15.91 7.92
C ASP A 58 2.33 -15.10 6.68
N GLY A 59 2.85 -13.88 6.89
CA GLY A 59 3.25 -12.97 5.82
C GLY A 59 2.09 -12.44 4.97
N LYS A 60 0.84 -12.56 5.44
CA LYS A 60 -0.37 -12.06 4.76
C LYS A 60 -0.80 -10.71 5.31
N TYR A 61 -1.37 -9.89 4.42
CA TYR A 61 -1.82 -8.54 4.71
C TYR A 61 -3.21 -8.31 4.11
N ARG A 62 -4.04 -7.53 4.78
CA ARG A 62 -5.39 -7.13 4.31
C ARG A 62 -5.60 -5.64 4.53
N LEU A 63 -6.59 -5.06 3.85
CA LEU A 63 -7.02 -3.69 4.12
C LEU A 63 -7.56 -3.58 5.55
N ILE A 64 -7.18 -2.50 6.24
CA ILE A 64 -7.79 -2.14 7.52
C ILE A 64 -9.27 -1.88 7.26
N SER A 65 -10.13 -2.63 7.95
CA SER A 65 -11.57 -2.47 7.79
C SER A 65 -11.99 -1.06 8.23
N ALA A 66 -12.74 -0.34 7.40
CA ALA A 66 -13.33 0.97 7.72
C ALA A 66 -14.29 0.97 8.93
N ARG A 67 -14.42 -0.17 9.63
CA ARG A 67 -15.17 -0.30 10.90
C ARG A 67 -14.60 0.57 12.03
N ALA A 68 -13.40 1.12 11.89
CA ALA A 68 -12.80 2.03 12.87
C ALA A 68 -13.34 3.48 12.80
N GLY A 69 -14.67 3.66 12.90
CA GLY A 69 -15.31 4.94 13.21
C GLY A 69 -15.03 6.14 12.29
N ASN A 70 -15.70 7.26 12.57
CA ASN A 70 -15.65 8.48 11.75
C ASN A 70 -14.26 9.16 11.71
N GLN A 71 -13.31 8.76 12.56
CA GLN A 71 -11.91 9.23 12.55
C GLN A 71 -11.06 8.60 11.43
N SER A 72 -11.53 7.52 10.81
CA SER A 72 -10.79 6.80 9.78
C SER A 72 -10.69 7.55 8.45
N LYS A 73 -11.71 8.34 8.05
CA LYS A 73 -11.72 8.98 6.73
C LYS A 73 -10.67 10.09 6.61
N GLU A 74 -10.57 10.98 7.59
CA GLU A 74 -9.56 12.06 7.59
C GLU A 74 -8.14 11.52 7.68
N SER A 75 -7.89 10.49 8.48
CA SER A 75 -6.56 9.88 8.59
C SER A 75 -6.16 9.12 7.32
N LEU A 76 -7.11 8.48 6.65
CA LEU A 76 -6.91 7.84 5.35
C LEU A 76 -6.62 8.89 4.27
N HIS A 77 -7.32 10.02 4.27
CA HIS A 77 -7.07 11.13 3.34
C HIS A 77 -5.64 11.67 3.46
N LYS A 78 -5.19 12.00 4.68
CA LYS A 78 -3.82 12.47 4.93
C LYS A 78 -2.76 11.42 4.57
N SER A 79 -3.06 10.14 4.79
CA SER A 79 -2.15 9.06 4.46
C SER A 79 -2.03 8.84 2.94
N LEU A 80 -3.14 8.97 2.19
CA LEU A 80 -3.15 8.83 0.73
C LEU A 80 -2.43 10.00 0.07
N ALA A 81 -2.72 11.22 0.53
CA ALA A 81 -2.07 12.42 0.04
C ALA A 81 -0.54 12.34 0.21
N ARG A 82 -0.07 11.91 1.39
CA ARG A 82 1.35 11.67 1.66
C ARG A 82 1.95 10.55 0.81
N LEU A 83 1.23 9.43 0.62
CA LEU A 83 1.71 8.32 -0.20
C LEU A 83 1.94 8.75 -1.66
N LEU A 84 1.06 9.60 -2.17
CA LEU A 84 1.10 10.08 -3.55
C LEU A 84 1.93 11.37 -3.72
N ASP A 85 2.46 11.93 -2.63
CA ASP A 85 3.12 13.26 -2.59
C ASP A 85 2.22 14.37 -3.15
N THR A 86 0.94 14.31 -2.80
CA THR A 86 -0.15 15.16 -3.32
C THR A 86 -0.83 15.96 -2.23
N ASP A 87 -0.12 16.23 -1.12
CA ASP A 87 -0.63 17.03 -0.01
C ASP A 87 -1.14 18.41 -0.45
N ALA A 88 -0.63 18.95 -1.57
CA ALA A 88 -1.10 20.21 -2.16
C ALA A 88 -2.35 20.10 -3.06
N ILE A 89 -2.75 18.88 -3.45
CA ILE A 89 -3.83 18.62 -4.43
C ILE A 89 -5.11 18.18 -3.74
N PHE A 90 -5.00 17.51 -2.59
CA PHE A 90 -6.16 17.15 -1.78
C PHE A 90 -6.54 18.33 -0.86
N PRO A 91 -7.69 19.00 -1.07
CA PRO A 91 -8.10 20.08 -0.17
C PRO A 91 -8.37 19.52 1.23
N GLU A 92 -7.89 20.19 2.29
CA GLU A 92 -8.37 19.93 3.64
C GLU A 92 -9.88 20.24 3.65
N ARG A 93 -10.68 19.24 4.04
CA ARG A 93 -12.12 19.36 4.19
C ARG A 93 -12.48 19.78 5.60
#